data_AF-A0A8T7CY56-F1
#
_entry.id   AF-A0A8T7CY56-F1
#
_cell.length_a   1.000
_cell.length_b   1.000
_cell.length_c   1.000
_cell.angle_alpha   90.00
_cell.angle_beta   90.00
_cell.angle_gamma   90.00
#
_symmetry.space_group_name_H-M   'P 1'
#
loop_
_entity.id
_entity.type
_entity.pdbx_description
1 polymer ?
#
loop_
_entity_poly.entity_id
_entity_poly.type
_entity_poly.pdbx_seq_one_letter_code
_entity_poly.pdbx_strand_id
1 'polypeptide(L)'
;MLKRSNNRNRRKVKGSAAPGRPGAQTAATAAGTVTSNTRRTATARNMAMTHPLTDARENNRLFDYESSVKEAFDGIVPALKKISALQHEADFVNKAQRIAQSQFGFELPTILLEDAWVDQLDMRSLFAWSLFQTYRRFADDVFTSEPLGNSDEEAFQRMLEDCGFHLMDVTPCADGRAAHVIRYILRLPTGAV
;
A
#
# COMPACT_ATOMS: atom_id res chain seq x y z
N MET A 1 -21.21 51.73 48.19
CA MET A 1 -19.89 51.55 47.56
C MET A 1 -19.77 50.13 47.03
N LEU A 2 -19.67 49.99 45.69
CA LEU A 2 -19.55 48.74 44.93
C LEU A 2 -18.23 47.99 45.19
N LYS A 3 -18.28 46.66 45.35
CA LYS A 3 -17.23 45.73 44.87
C LYS A 3 -17.90 44.42 44.42
N ARG A 4 -18.37 44.36 43.16
CA ARG A 4 -17.79 43.61 42.02
C ARG A 4 -17.59 42.11 42.27
N SER A 5 -18.61 41.36 41.82
CA SER A 5 -18.58 39.94 41.42
C SER A 5 -17.55 39.70 40.31
N ASN A 6 -16.86 38.56 40.34
CA ASN A 6 -16.08 38.07 39.20
C ASN A 6 -16.34 36.57 38.98
N ASN A 7 -17.44 36.30 38.29
CA ASN A 7 -17.84 35.00 37.77
C ASN A 7 -16.99 34.66 36.53
N ARG A 8 -15.98 33.79 36.67
CA ARG A 8 -15.21 33.29 35.52
C ARG A 8 -15.87 32.06 34.91
N ASN A 9 -16.50 32.31 33.76
CA ASN A 9 -16.99 31.37 32.77
C ASN A 9 -16.00 30.23 32.46
N ARG A 10 -16.38 29.00 32.81
CA ARG A 10 -15.75 27.76 32.37
C ARG A 10 -16.38 27.35 31.03
N ARG A 11 -15.82 27.83 29.91
CA ARG A 11 -16.22 27.42 28.55
C ARG A 11 -15.84 25.95 28.31
N LYS A 12 -16.83 25.08 28.12
CA LYS A 12 -16.66 23.71 27.59
C LYS A 12 -16.10 23.79 26.16
N VAL A 13 -14.90 23.28 25.96
CA VAL A 13 -14.33 23.01 24.63
C VAL A 13 -15.00 21.74 24.11
N LYS A 14 -15.72 21.84 22.98
CA LYS A 14 -16.22 20.67 22.25
C LYS A 14 -15.04 20.02 21.53
N GLY A 15 -14.83 18.73 21.78
CA GLY A 15 -13.78 17.94 21.14
C GLY A 15 -14.02 17.79 19.64
N SER A 16 -12.95 17.99 18.87
CA SER A 16 -12.88 17.74 17.44
C SER A 16 -12.88 16.24 17.17
N ALA A 17 -13.71 15.78 16.24
CA ALA A 17 -13.78 14.37 15.83
C ALA A 17 -12.49 13.92 15.14
N ALA A 18 -12.08 12.67 15.37
CA ALA A 18 -10.95 12.03 14.71
C ALA A 18 -11.22 11.88 13.19
N PRO A 19 -10.19 12.02 12.32
CA PRO A 19 -10.37 11.84 10.89
C PRO A 19 -10.72 10.38 10.56
N GLY A 20 -11.89 10.19 9.95
CA GLY A 20 -12.40 8.88 9.54
C GLY A 20 -11.67 8.30 8.33
N ARG A 21 -11.72 6.97 8.21
CA ARG A 21 -11.19 6.19 7.08
C ARG A 21 -11.84 6.63 5.76
N PRO A 22 -11.09 6.75 4.64
CA PRO A 22 -11.66 7.02 3.33
C PRO A 22 -12.47 5.79 2.88
N GLY A 23 -13.80 5.90 2.88
CA GLY A 23 -14.71 4.82 2.48
C GLY A 23 -16.05 4.78 3.22
N ALA A 24 -16.20 5.52 4.32
CA ALA A 24 -17.46 5.61 5.06
C ALA A 24 -18.13 6.96 4.84
N GLN A 25 -18.80 7.16 3.70
CA GLN A 25 -19.84 8.18 3.58
C GLN A 25 -21.10 7.56 3.00
N THR A 26 -22.07 7.36 3.90
CA THR A 26 -23.47 7.07 3.61
C THR A 26 -24.08 8.21 2.81
N ALA A 27 -24.81 7.85 1.75
CA ALA A 27 -25.49 8.75 0.84
C ALA A 27 -26.41 9.74 1.56
N ALA A 28 -26.18 11.03 1.30
CA ALA A 28 -27.16 12.09 1.53
C ALA A 28 -27.16 13.02 0.31
N THR A 29 -28.32 13.09 -0.31
CA THR A 29 -28.64 13.73 -1.59
C THR A 29 -28.43 15.24 -1.52
N ALA A 30 -27.53 15.78 -2.35
CA ALA A 30 -27.50 17.20 -2.69
C ALA A 30 -27.05 17.35 -4.15
N ALA A 31 -27.97 17.81 -4.98
CA ALA A 31 -27.78 18.07 -6.40
C ALA A 31 -26.76 19.21 -6.59
N GLY A 32 -25.57 18.85 -7.04
CA GLY A 32 -24.56 19.77 -7.55
C GLY A 32 -23.85 19.06 -8.69
N THR A 33 -24.19 19.45 -9.92
CA THR A 33 -23.61 18.89 -11.14
C THR A 33 -22.11 19.19 -11.19
N VAL A 34 -21.30 18.27 -10.66
CA VAL A 34 -19.87 18.22 -10.95
C VAL A 34 -19.76 17.61 -12.34
N THR A 35 -19.59 18.46 -13.34
CA THR A 35 -19.25 18.06 -14.71
C THR A 35 -17.84 17.46 -14.67
N SER A 36 -17.76 16.15 -14.40
CA SER A 36 -16.55 15.39 -14.62
C SER A 36 -16.22 15.49 -16.10
N ASN A 37 -15.12 16.17 -16.42
CA ASN A 37 -14.61 16.34 -17.78
C ASN A 37 -14.08 14.99 -18.27
N THR A 38 -14.99 14.05 -18.55
CA THR A 38 -14.71 12.79 -19.22
C THR A 38 -14.58 13.09 -20.71
N ARG A 39 -13.50 13.77 -21.11
CA ARG A 39 -13.17 13.96 -22.53
C ARG A 39 -12.43 12.74 -23.06
N ARG A 40 -13.17 11.66 -23.33
CA ARG A 40 -12.93 10.74 -24.45
C ARG A 40 -14.26 10.10 -24.86
N THR A 41 -15.09 10.85 -25.56
CA THR A 41 -16.20 10.32 -26.39
C THR A 41 -15.69 10.28 -27.84
N ALA A 42 -16.05 9.34 -28.73
CA ALA A 42 -16.95 8.21 -28.67
C ALA A 42 -16.57 7.23 -29.79
N THR A 43 -16.60 5.94 -29.49
CA THR A 43 -17.39 4.95 -30.24
C THR A 43 -17.34 3.67 -29.43
N ALA A 44 -18.51 3.21 -29.00
CA ALA A 44 -18.68 1.90 -28.40
C ALA A 44 -18.37 0.83 -29.47
N ARG A 45 -17.09 0.48 -29.56
CA ARG A 45 -16.65 -0.86 -29.90
C ARG A 45 -15.89 -1.36 -28.69
N ASN A 46 -16.53 -2.26 -27.94
CA ASN A 46 -15.90 -3.16 -26.98
C ASN A 46 -14.95 -4.12 -27.73
N MET A 47 -13.91 -3.56 -28.34
CA MET A 47 -12.63 -4.23 -28.44
C MET A 47 -11.70 -3.41 -27.57
N ALA A 48 -10.94 -4.09 -26.73
CA ALA A 48 -9.80 -3.53 -26.05
C ALA A 48 -8.82 -2.98 -27.11
N MET A 49 -9.07 -1.77 -27.58
CA MET A 49 -8.20 -1.07 -28.53
C MET A 49 -7.01 -0.59 -27.71
N THR A 50 -6.06 -1.50 -27.53
CA THR A 50 -4.72 -1.14 -27.06
C THR A 50 -4.16 -0.08 -28.00
N HIS A 51 -3.51 0.94 -27.44
CA HIS A 51 -2.89 1.97 -28.26
C HIS A 51 -1.72 1.35 -29.05
N PRO A 52 -1.45 1.72 -30.31
CA PRO A 52 -0.37 1.13 -31.09
C PRO A 52 1.02 1.26 -30.46
N LEU A 53 1.23 2.28 -29.61
CA LEU A 53 2.46 2.49 -28.85
C LEU A 53 2.47 1.82 -27.47
N THR A 54 1.46 1.01 -27.14
CA THR A 54 1.42 0.29 -25.87
C THR A 54 2.42 -0.86 -25.88
N ASP A 55 3.38 -0.81 -24.97
CA ASP A 55 4.19 -1.98 -24.64
C ASP A 55 3.38 -2.94 -23.76
N ALA A 56 2.73 -3.91 -24.42
CA ALA A 56 1.92 -4.91 -23.74
C ALA A 56 2.75 -5.86 -22.86
N ARG A 57 4.00 -6.14 -23.27
CA ARG A 57 4.89 -7.03 -22.51
C ARG A 57 5.29 -6.36 -21.20
N GLU A 58 5.68 -5.10 -21.26
CA GLU A 58 6.04 -4.34 -20.07
C GLU A 58 4.84 -4.13 -19.15
N ASN A 59 3.66 -3.85 -19.70
CA ASN A 59 2.43 -3.75 -18.91
C ASN A 59 2.12 -5.04 -18.14
N ASN A 60 2.24 -6.20 -18.78
CA ASN A 60 2.01 -7.48 -18.11
C ASN A 60 3.02 -7.69 -16.98
N ARG A 61 4.30 -7.40 -17.22
CA ARG A 61 5.34 -7.51 -16.18
C ARG A 61 5.05 -6.63 -14.97
N LEU A 62 4.70 -5.36 -15.19
CA LEU A 62 4.37 -4.43 -14.11
C LEU A 62 3.09 -4.84 -13.37
N PHE A 63 2.11 -5.38 -14.09
CA PHE A 63 0.87 -5.89 -13.52
C PHE A 63 1.10 -7.14 -12.66
N ASP A 64 1.91 -8.08 -13.13
CA ASP A 64 2.24 -9.30 -12.40
C ASP A 64 2.97 -8.96 -11.09
N TYR A 65 3.94 -8.03 -11.15
CA TYR A 65 4.62 -7.55 -9.96
C TYR A 65 3.65 -6.87 -8.98
N GLU A 66 2.84 -5.92 -9.45
CA GLU A 66 1.85 -5.22 -8.61
C GLU A 66 0.86 -6.19 -7.95
N SER A 67 0.39 -7.17 -8.70
CA SER A 67 -0.55 -8.19 -8.23
C SER A 67 0.11 -9.05 -7.15
N SER A 68 1.36 -9.49 -7.37
CA SER A 68 2.09 -10.29 -6.38
C SER A 68 2.29 -9.57 -5.05
N VAL A 69 2.59 -8.26 -5.09
CA VAL A 69 2.74 -7.42 -3.90
C VAL A 69 1.41 -7.31 -3.16
N LYS A 70 0.33 -6.96 -3.88
CA LYS A 70 -1.00 -6.80 -3.28
C LYS A 70 -1.49 -8.10 -2.65
N GLU A 71 -1.38 -9.22 -3.37
CA GLU A 71 -1.80 -10.54 -2.88
C GLU A 71 -1.06 -10.93 -1.60
N ALA A 72 0.25 -10.67 -1.52
CA ALA A 72 1.03 -10.97 -0.33
C ALA A 72 0.58 -10.16 0.90
N PHE A 73 0.27 -8.87 0.74
CA PHE A 73 -0.22 -8.03 1.84
C PHE A 73 -1.67 -8.36 2.22
N ASP A 74 -2.55 -8.57 1.24
CA ASP A 74 -3.95 -8.96 1.46
C ASP A 74 -4.06 -10.33 2.13
N GLY A 75 -3.10 -11.23 1.89
CA GLY A 75 -2.99 -12.54 2.51
C GLY A 75 -2.64 -12.54 4.00
N ILE A 76 -2.10 -11.44 4.55
CA ILE A 76 -1.68 -11.36 5.96
C ILE A 76 -2.85 -11.59 6.92
N VAL A 77 -3.93 -10.82 6.75
CA VAL A 77 -5.07 -10.87 7.69
C VAL A 77 -5.77 -12.24 7.68
N PRO A 78 -6.10 -12.85 6.51
CA PRO A 78 -6.66 -14.19 6.47
C PRO A 78 -5.77 -15.26 7.12
N ALA A 79 -4.47 -15.22 6.88
CA ALA A 79 -3.53 -16.18 7.45
C ALA A 79 -3.44 -16.05 8.99
N LEU A 80 -3.34 -14.83 9.51
CA LEU A 80 -3.35 -14.61 10.96
C LEU A 80 -4.67 -15.03 11.61
N LYS A 81 -5.82 -14.83 10.92
CA LYS A 81 -7.11 -15.36 11.41
C LYS A 81 -7.10 -16.88 11.52
N LYS A 82 -6.56 -17.59 10.52
CA LYS A 82 -6.40 -19.06 10.57
C LYS A 82 -5.54 -19.49 11.77
N ILE A 83 -4.44 -18.78 12.01
CA ILE A 83 -3.54 -19.06 13.16
C ILE A 83 -4.29 -18.84 14.48
N SER A 84 -4.99 -17.70 14.63
CA SER A 84 -5.74 -17.40 15.86
C SER A 84 -6.82 -18.43 16.21
N ALA A 85 -7.40 -19.10 15.21
CA ALA A 85 -8.39 -20.15 15.44
C ALA A 85 -7.80 -21.42 16.09
N LEU A 86 -6.48 -21.63 15.99
CA LEU A 86 -5.78 -22.82 16.51
C LEU A 86 -5.13 -22.58 17.89
N GLN A 87 -5.29 -21.39 18.49
CA GLN A 87 -4.53 -20.96 19.68
C GLN A 87 -4.65 -21.89 20.90
N HIS A 88 -5.71 -22.69 21.00
CA HIS A 88 -5.94 -23.62 22.12
C HIS A 88 -5.63 -25.09 21.78
N GLU A 89 -5.13 -25.38 20.58
CA GLU A 89 -4.77 -26.74 20.22
C GLU A 89 -3.42 -27.16 20.80
N ALA A 90 -3.30 -28.46 21.10
CA ALA A 90 -1.99 -29.06 21.32
C ALA A 90 -1.12 -28.84 20.06
N ASP A 91 0.16 -28.55 20.29
CA ASP A 91 1.13 -28.29 19.23
C ASP A 91 0.85 -27.01 18.40
N PHE A 92 0.22 -26.00 19.02
CA PHE A 92 -0.13 -24.72 18.39
C PHE A 92 1.06 -24.08 17.67
N VAL A 93 2.22 -23.97 18.32
CA VAL A 93 3.41 -23.31 17.77
C VAL A 93 3.81 -23.93 16.44
N ASN A 94 3.95 -25.26 16.37
CA ASN A 94 4.34 -25.95 15.13
C ASN A 94 3.29 -25.82 14.02
N LYS A 95 2.00 -25.85 14.37
CA LYS A 95 0.92 -25.63 13.41
C LYS A 95 0.92 -24.19 12.87
N ALA A 96 1.10 -23.20 13.75
CA ALA A 96 1.19 -21.80 13.39
C ALA A 96 2.39 -21.54 12.48
N GLN A 97 3.55 -22.13 12.77
CA GLN A 97 4.75 -22.02 11.93
C GLN A 97 4.54 -22.65 10.56
N ARG A 98 3.90 -23.83 10.48
CA ARG A 98 3.58 -24.45 9.19
C ARG A 98 2.67 -23.58 8.34
N ILE A 99 1.67 -22.94 8.95
CA ILE A 99 0.79 -21.98 8.25
C ILE A 99 1.60 -20.78 7.79
N ALA A 100 2.42 -20.18 8.66
CA ALA A 100 3.25 -19.02 8.34
C ALA A 100 4.21 -19.32 7.17
N GLN A 101 4.91 -20.45 7.21
CA GLN A 101 5.81 -20.86 6.15
C GLN A 101 5.07 -21.07 4.83
N SER A 102 3.87 -21.66 4.86
CA SER A 102 3.08 -21.91 3.64
C SER A 102 2.43 -20.66 3.04
N GLN A 103 2.01 -19.70 3.87
CA GLN A 103 1.25 -18.52 3.44
C GLN A 103 2.16 -17.31 3.18
N PHE A 104 3.21 -17.15 3.99
CA PHE A 104 4.11 -16.00 3.95
C PHE A 104 5.48 -16.32 3.35
N GLY A 105 5.91 -17.58 3.44
CA GLY A 105 7.27 -18.00 3.09
C GLY A 105 8.31 -17.74 4.18
N PHE A 106 7.87 -17.40 5.40
CA PHE A 106 8.73 -17.16 6.56
C PHE A 106 8.07 -17.64 7.87
N GLU A 107 8.88 -17.82 8.90
CA GLU A 107 8.46 -18.24 10.24
C GLU A 107 8.12 -17.06 11.15
N LEU A 108 7.06 -17.15 11.94
CA LEU A 108 6.69 -16.13 12.92
C LEU A 108 7.62 -16.17 14.15
N PRO A 109 7.72 -15.08 14.94
CA PRO A 109 8.51 -15.09 16.17
C PRO A 109 7.93 -16.07 17.18
N THR A 110 8.73 -17.07 17.56
CA THR A 110 8.30 -18.12 18.50
C THR A 110 7.81 -17.54 19.82
N ILE A 111 8.45 -16.49 20.33
CA ILE A 111 8.04 -15.82 21.58
C ILE A 111 6.59 -15.31 21.53
N LEU A 112 6.14 -14.79 20.37
CA LEU A 112 4.76 -14.32 20.21
C LEU A 112 3.74 -15.47 20.11
N LEU A 113 4.20 -16.69 19.83
CA LEU A 113 3.37 -17.88 19.74
C LEU A 113 3.32 -18.66 21.07
N GLU A 114 4.43 -18.72 21.79
CA GLU A 114 4.54 -19.42 23.09
C GLU A 114 3.74 -18.72 24.19
N ASP A 115 3.76 -17.39 24.22
CA ASP A 115 3.02 -16.59 25.20
C ASP A 115 1.49 -16.75 25.07
N ALA A 116 1.00 -17.20 23.91
CA ALA A 116 -0.41 -17.34 23.58
C ALA A 116 -1.13 -18.51 24.29
N TRP A 117 -0.39 -19.40 24.96
CA TRP A 117 -1.00 -20.43 25.80
C TRP A 117 -1.40 -19.88 27.18
N VAL A 118 -0.68 -18.86 27.67
CA VAL A 118 -0.90 -18.24 28.98
C VAL A 118 -1.85 -17.05 28.86
N ASP A 119 -1.67 -16.23 27.82
CA ASP A 119 -2.48 -15.06 27.50
C ASP A 119 -3.16 -15.19 26.13
N GLN A 120 -4.03 -14.22 25.78
CA GLN A 120 -4.58 -14.15 24.43
C GLN A 120 -3.48 -13.85 23.39
N LEU A 121 -3.52 -14.54 22.25
CA LEU A 121 -2.58 -14.31 21.13
C LEU A 121 -2.49 -12.83 20.75
N ASP A 122 -1.29 -12.24 20.79
CA ASP A 122 -1.08 -10.83 20.43
C ASP A 122 -1.14 -10.62 18.91
N MET A 123 -2.36 -10.46 18.42
CA MET A 123 -2.65 -10.22 17.02
C MET A 123 -2.04 -8.92 16.48
N ARG A 124 -1.81 -7.91 17.34
CA ARG A 124 -1.23 -6.64 16.90
C ARG A 124 0.24 -6.80 16.58
N SER A 125 0.98 -7.45 17.49
CA SER A 125 2.41 -7.70 17.28
C SER A 125 2.64 -8.69 16.15
N LEU A 126 1.82 -9.74 16.02
CA LEU A 126 1.89 -10.66 14.88
C LEU A 126 1.60 -9.96 13.56
N PHE A 127 0.56 -9.12 13.50
CA PHE A 127 0.27 -8.34 12.29
C PHE A 127 1.42 -7.39 11.93
N ALA A 128 1.94 -6.64 12.89
CA ALA A 128 3.06 -5.73 12.66
C ALA A 128 4.29 -6.49 12.16
N TRP A 129 4.62 -7.61 12.79
CA TRP A 129 5.76 -8.42 12.38
C TRP A 129 5.58 -8.99 10.97
N SER A 130 4.43 -9.59 10.66
CA SER A 130 4.13 -10.09 9.32
C SER A 130 4.19 -8.97 8.28
N LEU A 131 3.66 -7.79 8.59
CA LEU A 131 3.68 -6.62 7.70
C LEU A 131 5.12 -6.19 7.36
N PHE A 132 5.95 -6.01 8.38
CA PHE A 132 7.33 -5.58 8.18
C PHE A 132 8.19 -6.63 7.48
N GLN A 133 7.96 -7.92 7.74
CA GLN A 133 8.70 -8.98 7.05
C GLN A 133 8.28 -9.13 5.60
N THR A 134 6.98 -9.02 5.29
CA THR A 134 6.51 -8.96 3.90
C THR A 134 7.11 -7.75 3.20
N TYR A 135 7.11 -6.57 3.83
CA TYR A 135 7.75 -5.38 3.26
C TYR A 135 9.25 -5.59 3.00
N ARG A 136 9.99 -6.09 3.99
CA ARG A 136 11.41 -6.39 3.86
C ARG A 136 11.68 -7.34 2.70
N ARG A 137 10.90 -8.42 2.59
CA ARG A 137 11.04 -9.39 1.49
C ARG A 137 10.92 -8.72 0.12
N PHE A 138 9.94 -7.84 -0.08
CA PHE A 138 9.79 -7.13 -1.36
C PHE A 138 10.86 -6.06 -1.57
N ALA A 139 11.29 -5.36 -0.52
CA ALA A 139 12.40 -4.42 -0.62
C ALA A 139 13.68 -5.14 -1.05
N ASP A 140 14.00 -6.28 -0.42
CA ASP A 140 15.16 -7.10 -0.78
C ASP A 140 15.03 -7.66 -2.21
N ASP A 141 13.83 -8.07 -2.64
CA ASP A 141 13.56 -8.55 -4.00
C ASP A 141 13.84 -7.47 -5.06
N VAL A 142 13.47 -6.21 -4.80
CA VAL A 142 13.75 -5.10 -5.71
C VAL A 142 15.24 -4.97 -6.02
N PHE A 143 16.11 -5.14 -5.02
CA PHE A 143 17.56 -5.01 -5.19
C PHE A 143 18.23 -6.30 -5.69
N THR A 144 17.61 -7.46 -5.52
CA THR A 144 18.23 -8.75 -5.86
C THR A 144 17.79 -9.30 -7.21
N SER A 145 16.52 -9.13 -7.58
CA SER A 145 15.94 -9.67 -8.80
C SER A 145 15.54 -8.62 -9.83
N GLU A 146 15.62 -7.32 -9.46
CA GLU A 146 15.21 -6.17 -10.29
C GLU A 146 13.89 -6.44 -11.03
N PRO A 147 12.80 -6.77 -10.31
CA PRO A 147 11.56 -7.25 -10.90
C PRO A 147 10.89 -6.21 -11.79
N LEU A 148 11.13 -4.92 -11.49
CA LEU A 148 10.65 -3.77 -12.24
C LEU A 148 11.49 -3.44 -13.49
N GLY A 149 12.63 -4.12 -13.66
CA GLY A 149 13.53 -4.00 -14.80
C GLY A 149 14.48 -2.81 -14.70
N ASN A 150 15.76 -3.08 -14.91
CA ASN A 150 16.74 -2.06 -15.28
C ASN A 150 16.41 -1.57 -16.70
N SER A 151 15.76 -0.42 -16.76
CA SER A 151 15.66 0.32 -18.02
C SER A 151 17.01 0.97 -18.22
N ASP A 152 17.66 0.72 -19.35
CA ASP A 152 19.02 1.19 -19.67
C ASP A 152 19.27 2.64 -19.17
N GLU A 153 19.84 2.75 -17.97
CA GLU A 153 20.00 4.01 -17.24
C GLU A 153 20.95 4.93 -18.01
N GLU A 154 21.95 4.34 -18.65
CA GLU A 154 22.88 5.07 -19.51
C GLU A 154 22.17 5.63 -20.75
N ALA A 155 21.32 4.83 -21.41
CA ALA A 155 20.56 5.33 -22.56
C ALA A 155 19.59 6.45 -22.15
N PHE A 156 18.94 6.33 -20.99
CA PHE A 156 18.07 7.38 -20.48
C PHE A 156 18.83 8.64 -20.10
N GLN A 157 20.00 8.52 -19.47
CA GLN A 157 20.85 9.66 -19.14
C GLN A 157 21.33 10.38 -20.41
N ARG A 158 21.74 9.64 -21.44
CA ARG A 158 22.09 10.23 -22.75
C ARG A 158 20.90 10.95 -23.38
N MET A 159 19.70 10.36 -23.32
CA MET A 159 18.48 11.00 -23.81
C MET A 159 18.17 12.31 -23.06
N LEU A 160 18.35 12.32 -21.73
CA LEU A 160 18.22 13.52 -20.90
C LEU A 160 19.20 14.61 -21.33
N GLU A 161 20.47 14.26 -21.52
CA GLU A 161 21.53 15.17 -21.95
C GLU A 161 21.30 15.71 -23.37
N ASP A 162 20.85 14.87 -24.30
CA ASP A 162 20.46 15.28 -25.66
C ASP A 162 19.27 16.25 -25.64
N CYS A 163 18.41 16.13 -24.63
CA CYS A 163 17.31 17.06 -24.37
C CYS A 163 17.76 18.33 -23.62
N GLY A 164 19.03 18.43 -23.22
CA GLY A 164 19.62 19.57 -22.51
C GLY A 164 19.44 19.55 -20.99
N PHE A 165 19.14 18.38 -20.41
CA PHE A 165 19.00 18.20 -18.97
C PHE A 165 20.15 17.35 -18.42
N HIS A 166 20.70 17.74 -17.28
CA HIS A 166 21.73 16.97 -16.57
C HIS A 166 21.18 16.13 -15.42
N LEU A 167 19.97 16.44 -14.97
CA LEU A 167 19.26 15.78 -13.87
C LEU A 167 17.76 15.98 -14.08
N MET A 168 16.98 14.97 -13.70
CA MET A 168 15.53 15.05 -13.58
C MET A 168 15.15 14.76 -12.13
N ASP A 169 14.40 15.66 -11.49
CA ASP A 169 13.82 15.45 -10.16
C ASP A 169 12.29 15.44 -10.28
N VAL A 170 11.66 14.49 -9.59
CA VAL A 170 10.21 14.27 -9.64
C VAL A 170 9.65 14.27 -8.23
N THR A 171 8.87 15.29 -7.89
CA THR A 171 8.21 15.42 -6.57
C THR A 171 6.69 15.19 -6.68
N PRO A 172 6.19 13.95 -6.59
CA PRO A 172 4.75 13.69 -6.58
C PRO A 172 4.11 14.07 -5.24
N CYS A 173 2.78 14.19 -5.24
CA CYS A 173 2.01 14.26 -3.99
C CYS A 173 2.19 12.97 -3.19
N ALA A 174 2.12 13.05 -1.85
CA ALA A 174 2.18 11.89 -0.94
C ALA A 174 0.96 10.95 -1.02
N ASP A 175 0.10 11.12 -2.03
CA ASP A 175 -1.04 10.24 -2.29
C ASP A 175 -0.56 8.86 -2.75
N GLY A 176 -1.05 7.80 -2.10
CA GLY A 176 -0.64 6.42 -2.41
C GLY A 176 -0.90 6.00 -3.86
N ARG A 177 -1.83 6.64 -4.58
CA ARG A 177 -2.04 6.37 -6.01
C ARG A 177 -0.91 6.89 -6.90
N ALA A 178 -0.12 7.85 -6.40
CA ALA A 178 1.08 8.36 -7.06
C ALA A 178 2.37 7.65 -6.62
N ALA A 179 2.29 6.69 -5.70
CA ALA A 179 3.46 5.96 -5.17
C ALA A 179 4.31 5.28 -6.26
N HIS A 180 3.69 4.98 -7.41
CA HIS A 180 4.32 4.29 -8.54
C HIS A 180 4.55 5.20 -9.76
N VAL A 181 4.60 6.53 -9.59
CA VAL A 181 4.70 7.50 -10.70
C VAL A 181 5.89 7.24 -11.62
N ILE A 182 7.06 6.89 -11.06
CA ILE A 182 8.31 6.69 -11.80
C ILE A 182 8.15 5.52 -12.78
N ARG A 183 7.85 4.32 -12.28
CA ARG A 183 7.84 3.10 -13.09
C ARG A 183 6.53 2.87 -13.85
N TYR A 184 5.36 3.21 -13.29
CA TYR A 184 4.07 2.82 -13.90
C TYR A 184 3.50 3.91 -14.80
N ILE A 185 3.62 5.17 -14.39
CA ILE A 185 3.04 6.31 -15.11
C ILE A 185 4.03 6.86 -16.13
N LEU A 186 5.23 7.22 -15.70
CA LEU A 186 6.24 7.88 -16.55
C LEU A 186 7.18 6.90 -17.26
N ARG A 187 7.20 5.62 -16.85
CA ARG A 187 8.03 4.56 -17.44
C ARG A 187 9.53 4.88 -17.39
N LEU A 188 9.96 5.54 -16.34
CA LEU A 188 11.36 5.93 -16.13
C LEU A 188 12.18 4.78 -15.50
N PRO A 189 13.51 4.76 -15.70
CA PRO A 189 14.41 3.91 -14.94
C PRO A 189 14.42 4.30 -13.47
N THR A 190 14.50 3.34 -12.56
CA THR A 190 14.47 3.63 -11.12
C THR A 190 15.78 4.13 -10.53
N GLY A 191 16.94 3.91 -11.16
CA GLY A 191 18.23 4.42 -10.67
C GLY A 191 18.70 5.73 -11.31
N ALA A 192 17.92 6.30 -12.24
CA ALA A 192 18.31 7.50 -13.00
C ALA A 192 17.49 8.77 -12.69
N VAL A 193 16.55 8.71 -11.73
CA VAL A 193 15.66 9.81 -11.29
C VAL A 193 15.60 9.91 -9.78
#